data_AF-A0A7D4ULP0-F1
#
_entry.id   AF-A0A7D4ULP0-F1
#
_cell.length_a   1.000
_cell.length_b   1.000
_cell.length_c   1.000
_cell.angle_alpha   90.00
_cell.angle_beta   90.00
_cell.angle_gamma   90.00
#
_symmetry.space_group_name_H-M   'P 1'
#
loop_
_entity.id
_entity.type
_entity.pdbx_description
1 polymer ?
#
loop_
_entity_poly.entity_id
_entity_poly.type
_entity_poly.pdbx_seq_one_letter_code
_entity_poly.pdbx_strand_id
1 'polypeptide(L)'
;MNFKLIFQLSLFGLIMAFATVSLIPEKIEFFFWLVIFCFCAYIIARVCNGKYFWHGFLVSVFNSVWITAVHFTFFDSYVAHHPDMAAMSNNMGYFNTHPRMMMLCVGIPFGAIFGLFQGLFAFVASKIVKPKGA
;
A
#
# COMPACT_ATOMS: atom_id res chain seq x y z
N MET A 1 15.03 -0.10 14.47
CA MET A 1 14.12 -0.03 13.31
C MET A 1 14.82 -0.79 12.19
N ASN A 2 14.18 -1.79 11.60
CA ASN A 2 14.78 -2.61 10.54
C ASN A 2 14.34 -2.08 9.17
N PHE A 3 15.04 -1.07 8.65
CA PHE A 3 14.73 -0.46 7.35
C PHE A 3 14.90 -1.42 6.18
N LYS A 4 15.83 -2.38 6.28
CA LYS A 4 15.98 -3.44 5.28
C LYS A 4 14.69 -4.27 5.17
N LEU A 5 14.11 -4.67 6.30
CA LEU A 5 12.84 -5.40 6.31
C LEU A 5 11.70 -4.54 5.74
N ILE A 6 11.60 -3.27 6.15
CA ILE A 6 10.56 -2.34 5.66
C ILE A 6 10.63 -2.23 4.13
N PHE A 7 11.84 -2.03 3.59
CA PHE A 7 12.04 -1.94 2.15
C PHE A 7 11.74 -3.25 1.42
N GLN A 8 12.16 -4.39 1.96
CA GLN A 8 11.85 -5.70 1.37
C GLN A 8 10.34 -5.99 1.34
N LEU A 9 9.64 -5.68 2.44
CA LEU A 9 8.19 -5.86 2.52
C LEU A 9 7.45 -4.86 1.63
N SER A 10 8.00 -3.67 1.38
CA SER A 10 7.35 -2.71 0.48
C SER A 10 7.44 -3.08 -1.00
N LEU A 11 8.36 -3.98 -1.38
CA LEU A 11 8.41 -4.52 -2.75
C LEU A 11 7.16 -5.31 -3.13
N PHE A 12 6.43 -5.88 -2.16
CA PHE A 12 5.11 -6.47 -2.44
C PHE A 12 4.12 -5.41 -2.94
N GLY A 13 4.18 -4.19 -2.39
CA GLY A 13 3.39 -3.07 -2.88
C GLY A 13 3.79 -2.66 -4.30
N LEU A 14 5.08 -2.69 -4.63
CA LEU A 14 5.55 -2.42 -5.99
C LEU A 14 5.07 -3.48 -7.00
N ILE A 15 5.18 -4.77 -6.66
CA ILE A 15 4.67 -5.86 -7.50
C ILE A 15 3.16 -5.71 -7.72
N MET A 16 2.41 -5.41 -6.66
CA MET A 16 0.98 -5.12 -6.77
C MET A 16 0.68 -3.90 -7.62
N ALA A 17 1.46 -2.82 -7.50
CA ALA A 17 1.26 -1.64 -8.32
C ALA A 17 1.37 -1.95 -9.81
N PHE A 18 2.32 -2.79 -10.23
CA PHE A 18 2.37 -3.24 -11.62
C PHE A 18 1.23 -4.19 -11.98
N ALA A 19 0.84 -5.09 -11.09
CA ALA A 19 -0.26 -6.01 -11.34
C ALA A 19 -1.61 -5.28 -11.52
N THR A 20 -1.84 -4.20 -10.79
CA THR A 20 -3.06 -3.37 -10.85
C THR A 20 -3.14 -2.49 -12.10
N VAL A 21 -2.02 -2.28 -12.81
CA VAL A 21 -2.03 -1.54 -14.09
C VAL A 21 -2.70 -2.33 -15.23
N SER A 22 -2.68 -3.67 -15.19
CA SER A 22 -3.10 -4.50 -16.34
C SER A 22 -3.78 -5.84 -16.01
N LEU A 23 -3.51 -6.45 -14.85
CA LEU A 23 -3.94 -7.81 -14.53
C LEU A 23 -5.06 -7.85 -13.49
N ILE A 24 -5.03 -6.95 -12.52
CA ILE A 24 -5.93 -6.99 -11.35
C ILE A 24 -6.96 -5.86 -11.48
N PRO A 25 -8.25 -6.19 -11.66
CA PRO A 25 -9.31 -5.19 -11.68
C PRO A 25 -9.68 -4.69 -10.27
N GLU A 26 -10.18 -3.44 -10.21
CA GLU A 26 -10.49 -2.67 -9.00
C GLU A 26 -11.22 -3.46 -7.89
N LYS A 27 -12.23 -4.26 -8.27
CA LYS A 27 -13.10 -4.97 -7.32
C LYS A 27 -12.38 -6.05 -6.50
N ILE A 28 -11.29 -6.61 -7.02
CA ILE A 28 -10.56 -7.69 -6.34
C ILE A 28 -9.28 -7.21 -5.67
N GLU A 29 -8.81 -6.00 -5.96
CA GLU A 29 -7.59 -5.43 -5.38
C GLU A 29 -7.58 -5.47 -3.86
N PHE A 30 -8.72 -5.13 -3.25
CA PHE A 30 -8.87 -5.09 -1.80
C PHE A 30 -8.53 -6.42 -1.13
N PHE A 31 -8.89 -7.56 -1.75
CA PHE A 31 -8.57 -8.88 -1.21
C PHE A 31 -7.06 -9.16 -1.25
N PHE A 32 -6.37 -8.79 -2.33
CA PHE A 32 -4.92 -8.94 -2.43
C PHE A 32 -4.19 -8.04 -1.43
N TRP A 33 -4.63 -6.79 -1.28
CA TRP A 33 -4.09 -5.88 -0.27
C TRP A 33 -4.26 -6.42 1.14
N LEU A 34 -5.43 -6.97 1.47
CA LEU A 34 -5.68 -7.58 2.78
C LEU A 34 -4.73 -8.75 3.05
N VAL A 35 -4.52 -9.65 2.07
CA VAL A 35 -3.59 -10.77 2.20
C VAL A 35 -2.15 -10.26 2.42
N ILE A 36 -1.71 -9.26 1.66
CA ILE A 36 -0.38 -8.66 1.83
C ILE A 36 -0.26 -7.97 3.19
N PHE A 37 -1.32 -7.31 3.66
CA PHE A 37 -1.32 -6.63 4.95
C PHE A 37 -1.12 -7.63 6.08
N CYS A 38 -1.92 -8.71 6.09
CA CYS A 38 -1.80 -9.81 7.04
C CYS A 38 -0.43 -10.49 6.96
N PHE A 39 0.09 -10.75 5.76
CA PHE A 39 1.40 -11.36 5.56
C PHE A 39 2.52 -10.47 6.12
N CYS A 40 2.56 -9.19 5.76
CA CYS A 40 3.54 -8.23 6.26
C CYS A 40 3.44 -8.08 7.79
N ALA A 41 2.23 -7.99 8.34
CA ALA A 41 2.01 -7.93 9.79
C ALA A 41 2.57 -9.18 10.50
N TYR A 42 2.32 -10.37 9.94
CA TYR A 42 2.86 -11.62 10.46
C TYR A 42 4.40 -11.65 10.43
N ILE A 43 5.02 -11.29 9.30
CA ILE A 43 6.48 -11.28 9.18
C ILE A 43 7.10 -10.26 10.15
N ILE A 44 6.52 -9.06 10.26
CA ILE A 44 6.96 -8.03 11.22
C ILE A 44 6.88 -8.58 12.65
N ALA A 45 5.77 -9.23 13.03
CA ALA A 45 5.61 -9.83 14.34
C ALA A 45 6.61 -10.98 14.62
N ARG A 46 6.98 -11.76 13.60
CA ARG A 46 7.94 -12.86 13.72
C ARG A 46 9.39 -12.41 13.84
N VAL A 47 9.76 -11.34 13.13
CA VAL A 47 11.17 -10.96 12.92
C VAL A 47 11.59 -9.77 13.77
N CYS A 48 10.67 -8.86 14.08
CA CYS A 48 10.99 -7.70 14.90
C CYS A 48 10.87 -8.04 16.39
N ASN A 49 11.72 -7.42 17.21
CA ASN A 49 11.63 -7.52 18.68
C ASN A 49 10.92 -6.30 19.31
N GLY A 50 10.40 -5.38 18.49
CA GLY A 50 9.75 -4.15 18.98
C GLY A 50 9.46 -3.15 17.86
N LYS A 51 8.76 -2.06 18.23
CA LYS A 51 8.32 -0.99 17.31
C LYS A 51 7.46 -1.53 16.14
N TYR A 52 6.65 -2.56 16.38
CA TYR A 52 5.85 -3.25 15.35
C TYR A 52 4.95 -2.31 14.56
N PHE A 53 4.26 -1.40 15.27
CA PHE A 53 3.41 -0.38 14.66
C PHE A 53 4.18 0.46 13.63
N TRP A 54 5.37 0.95 14.01
CA TRP A 54 6.20 1.77 13.12
C TRP A 54 6.71 1.02 11.90
N HIS A 55 7.01 -0.27 12.02
CA HIS A 55 7.39 -1.07 10.85
C HIS A 55 6.19 -1.21 9.89
N GLY A 56 5.00 -1.55 10.39
CA GLY A 56 3.80 -1.65 9.56
C GLY A 56 3.40 -0.32 8.91
N PHE A 57 3.44 0.77 9.67
CA PHE A 57 3.17 2.12 9.18
C PHE A 57 4.12 2.51 8.04
N LEU A 58 5.42 2.36 8.26
CA LEU A 58 6.42 2.74 7.25
C LEU A 58 6.34 1.85 6.00
N VAL A 59 6.05 0.54 6.14
CA VAL A 59 5.81 -0.33 4.97
C VAL A 59 4.70 0.23 4.09
N SER A 60 3.58 0.68 4.67
CA SER A 60 2.48 1.29 3.92
C SER A 60 2.87 2.63 3.27
N VAL A 61 3.64 3.47 3.96
CA VAL A 61 4.12 4.73 3.38
C VAL A 61 5.02 4.47 2.17
N PHE A 62 5.99 3.55 2.28
CA PHE A 62 6.82 3.17 1.14
C PHE A 62 6.00 2.54 0.02
N ASN A 63 5.00 1.72 0.35
CA ASN A 63 4.06 1.19 -0.65
C ASN A 63 3.35 2.30 -1.40
N SER A 64 2.85 3.34 -0.72
CA SER A 64 2.19 4.44 -1.41
C SER A 64 3.09 5.18 -2.38
N VAL A 65 4.38 5.32 -2.08
CA VAL A 65 5.36 5.89 -3.02
C VAL A 65 5.49 5.00 -4.26
N TRP A 66 5.62 3.69 -4.07
CA TRP A 66 5.70 2.74 -5.20
C TRP A 66 4.44 2.72 -6.05
N ILE A 67 3.28 2.61 -5.41
CA ILE A 67 1.97 2.58 -6.07
C ILE A 67 1.76 3.87 -6.85
N THR A 68 1.96 5.01 -6.20
CA THR A 68 1.78 6.32 -6.84
C THR A 68 2.73 6.50 -8.01
N ALA A 69 4.00 6.11 -7.87
CA ALA A 69 4.97 6.21 -8.97
C ALA A 69 4.54 5.37 -10.18
N VAL A 70 4.17 4.10 -9.97
CA VAL A 70 3.75 3.21 -11.06
C VAL A 70 2.44 3.68 -11.69
N HIS A 71 1.42 3.98 -10.89
CA HIS A 71 0.13 4.45 -11.40
C HIS A 71 0.25 5.81 -12.11
N PHE A 72 1.13 6.69 -11.66
CA PHE A 72 1.41 7.95 -12.34
C PHE A 72 2.09 7.73 -13.69
N THR A 73 3.10 6.85 -13.76
CA THR A 73 3.82 6.55 -15.00
C THR A 73 2.94 5.80 -16.01
N PHE A 74 2.12 4.87 -15.56
CA PHE A 74 1.25 4.03 -16.40
C PHE A 74 -0.22 4.42 -16.32
N PHE A 75 -0.49 5.70 -16.08
CA PHE A 75 -1.83 6.23 -15.82
C PHE A 75 -2.88 5.78 -16.84
N ASP A 76 -2.56 5.88 -18.13
CA ASP A 76 -3.53 5.60 -19.20
C ASP A 76 -3.96 4.12 -19.19
N SER A 77 -3.04 3.20 -18.89
CA SER A 77 -3.34 1.77 -18.74
C SER A 77 -4.06 1.47 -17.43
N TYR A 78 -3.66 2.14 -16.34
CA TYR A 78 -4.29 1.95 -15.03
C TYR A 78 -5.76 2.36 -15.05
N VAL A 79 -6.07 3.55 -15.58
CA VAL A 79 -7.43 4.09 -15.63
C VAL A 79 -8.34 3.28 -16.56
N ALA A 80 -7.81 2.67 -17.61
CA ALA A 80 -8.58 1.75 -18.45
C ALA A 80 -9.15 0.54 -17.68
N HIS A 81 -8.50 0.15 -16.58
CA HIS A 81 -8.94 -0.93 -15.69
C HIS A 81 -9.61 -0.44 -14.39
N HIS A 82 -9.67 0.89 -14.18
CA HIS A 82 -10.16 1.57 -12.97
C HIS A 82 -11.14 2.69 -13.32
N PRO A 83 -12.34 2.35 -13.83
CA PRO A 83 -13.32 3.34 -14.28
C PRO A 83 -13.84 4.21 -13.14
N ASP A 84 -13.90 3.71 -11.90
CA ASP A 84 -14.38 4.50 -10.76
C ASP A 84 -13.37 5.59 -10.37
N MET A 85 -12.05 5.31 -10.50
CA MET A 85 -11.00 6.33 -10.35
C MET A 85 -11.07 7.39 -11.44
N ALA A 86 -11.41 7.01 -12.67
CA ALA A 86 -11.65 7.95 -13.77
C ALA A 86 -12.85 8.87 -13.44
N ALA A 87 -13.94 8.28 -12.98
CA ALA A 87 -15.16 8.99 -12.62
C ALA A 87 -14.95 9.92 -11.42
N MET A 88 -14.14 9.52 -10.43
CA MET A 88 -13.80 10.36 -9.28
C MET A 88 -13.07 11.63 -9.70
N SER A 89 -12.06 11.51 -10.59
CA SER A 89 -11.32 12.66 -11.11
C SER A 89 -12.24 13.66 -11.84
N ASN A 90 -13.20 13.16 -12.63
CA ASN A 90 -14.14 14.01 -13.37
C ASN A 90 -15.00 14.89 -12.46
N ASN A 91 -15.28 14.43 -11.24
CA ASN A 91 -16.10 15.14 -10.26
C ASN A 91 -15.29 16.08 -9.34
N MET A 92 -13.96 16.14 -9.49
CA MET A 92 -13.06 16.87 -8.58
C MET A 92 -12.37 18.08 -9.21
N GLY A 93 -13.13 18.95 -9.90
CA GLY A 93 -12.69 20.31 -10.31
C GLY A 93 -11.27 20.35 -10.94
N TYR A 94 -10.31 20.92 -10.21
CA TYR A 94 -8.89 21.02 -10.63
C TYR A 94 -8.25 19.68 -11.03
N PHE A 95 -8.71 18.56 -10.44
CA PHE A 95 -8.21 17.23 -10.76
C PHE A 95 -8.83 16.61 -12.01
N ASN A 96 -9.90 17.19 -12.57
CA ASN A 96 -10.46 16.75 -13.85
C ASN A 96 -9.49 17.10 -14.99
N THR A 97 -8.89 18.30 -14.95
CA THR A 97 -7.91 18.72 -15.97
C THR A 97 -6.53 18.09 -15.79
N HIS A 98 -6.19 17.67 -14.56
CA HIS A 98 -4.90 17.06 -14.23
C HIS A 98 -5.05 15.82 -13.33
N PRO A 99 -5.59 14.71 -13.85
CA PRO A 99 -5.90 13.52 -13.04
C PRO A 99 -4.66 12.85 -12.43
N ARG A 100 -3.49 12.99 -13.06
CA ARG A 100 -2.21 12.51 -12.51
C ARG A 100 -1.78 13.27 -11.25
N MET A 101 -2.17 14.54 -11.12
CA MET A 101 -1.92 15.32 -9.89
C MET A 101 -2.77 14.81 -8.73
N MET A 102 -3.98 14.32 -9.01
CA MET A 102 -4.82 13.68 -8.00
C MET A 102 -4.09 12.51 -7.35
N MET A 103 -3.46 11.64 -8.16
CA MET A 103 -2.72 10.49 -7.64
C MET A 103 -1.57 10.90 -6.74
N LEU A 104 -0.80 11.94 -7.10
CA LEU A 104 0.30 12.42 -6.27
C LEU A 104 -0.19 13.02 -4.95
N CYS A 105 -1.23 13.85 -5.00
CA CYS A 105 -1.77 14.54 -3.84
C CYS A 105 -2.53 13.62 -2.90
N VAL A 106 -3.23 12.61 -3.43
CA VAL A 106 -4.05 11.67 -2.64
C VAL A 106 -3.25 10.45 -2.22
N GLY A 107 -2.36 9.94 -3.08
CA GLY A 107 -1.66 8.66 -2.87
C GLY A 107 -0.84 8.61 -1.58
N ILE A 108 -0.06 9.66 -1.28
CA ILE A 108 0.77 9.72 -0.07
C ILE A 108 -0.08 9.80 1.21
N PRO A 109 -1.07 10.72 1.34
CA PRO A 109 -2.00 10.72 2.47
C PRO A 109 -2.74 9.39 2.64
N PHE A 110 -3.16 8.77 1.54
CA PHE A 110 -3.81 7.46 1.57
C PHE A 110 -2.87 6.40 2.16
N GLY A 111 -1.61 6.38 1.70
CA GLY A 111 -0.56 5.53 2.25
C GLY A 111 -0.36 5.66 3.75
N ALA A 112 -0.42 6.88 4.28
CA ALA A 112 -0.30 7.14 5.71
C ALA A 112 -1.52 6.62 6.48
N ILE A 113 -2.75 6.83 5.97
CA ILE A 113 -3.98 6.31 6.58
C ILE A 113 -3.97 4.79 6.60
N PHE A 114 -3.70 4.14 5.46
CA PHE A 114 -3.51 2.69 5.39
C PHE A 114 -2.36 2.21 6.27
N GLY A 115 -1.35 3.06 6.47
CA GLY A 115 -0.25 2.81 7.39
C GLY A 115 -0.69 2.74 8.84
N LEU A 116 -1.70 3.50 9.25
CA LEU A 116 -2.26 3.39 10.61
C LEU A 116 -2.89 2.00 10.80
N PHE A 117 -3.67 1.53 9.81
CA PHE A 117 -4.27 0.20 9.84
C PHE A 117 -3.21 -0.90 9.81
N GLN A 118 -2.23 -0.81 8.93
CA GLN A 118 -1.16 -1.79 8.81
C GLN A 118 -0.25 -1.81 10.04
N GLY A 119 0.04 -0.65 10.63
CA GLY A 119 0.73 -0.54 11.90
C GLY A 119 -0.05 -1.22 13.03
N LEU A 120 -1.37 -1.02 13.07
CA LEU A 120 -2.22 -1.68 14.05
C LEU A 120 -2.24 -3.20 13.87
N PHE A 121 -2.33 -3.68 12.62
CA PHE A 121 -2.28 -5.11 12.30
C PHE A 121 -0.96 -5.73 12.74
N ALA A 122 0.17 -5.08 12.45
CA ALA A 122 1.49 -5.53 12.89
C ALA A 122 1.60 -5.55 14.43
N PHE A 123 1.02 -4.56 15.11
CA PHE A 123 0.98 -4.54 16.57
C PHE A 123 0.13 -5.67 17.16
N VAL A 124 -1.07 -5.88 16.64
CA VAL A 124 -1.94 -6.99 17.08
C VAL A 124 -1.30 -8.34 16.80
N ALA A 125 -0.73 -8.53 15.61
CA ALA A 125 -0.01 -9.75 15.24
C ALA A 125 1.14 -10.03 16.22
N SER A 126 1.87 -9.01 16.69
CA SER A 126 2.95 -9.18 17.67
C SER A 126 2.51 -9.71 19.03
N LYS A 127 1.21 -9.63 19.36
CA LYS A 127 0.64 -10.18 20.60
C LYS A 127 0.24 -11.64 20.48
N ILE A 128 -0.04 -12.09 19.25
CA ILE A 128 -0.54 -13.44 18.97
C ILE A 128 0.63 -14.35 18.55
N VAL A 129 1.58 -13.80 17.81
CA VAL A 129 2.64 -14.55 17.15
C VAL A 129 3.90 -14.57 18.01
N LYS A 130 4.45 -15.76 18.25
CA LYS A 130 5.73 -15.91 18.97
C LYS A 130 6.90 -15.42 18.09
N PRO A 131 7.79 -14.56 18.59
CA PRO A 131 8.99 -14.12 17.87
C PRO A 131 9.89 -15.31 17.52
N LYS A 132 10.57 -15.25 16.38
CA LYS A 132 11.54 -16.27 15.99
C LYS A 132 12.82 -16.07 16.83
N GLY A 133 13.04 -16.93 17.81
CA GLY A 133 14.21 -16.89 18.71
C GLY A 133 13.89 -16.56 20.18
N ALA A 134 12.60 -16.55 20.56
CA ALA A 134 12.13 -16.55 21.94
C ALA A 134 11.86 -17.98 22.44
#